data_AF-A0A7K6IIK2-F1
#
_entry.id   AF-A0A7K6IIK2-F1
#
_cell.length_a   1.000
_cell.length_b   1.000
_cell.length_c   1.000
_cell.angle_alpha   90.00
_cell.angle_beta   90.00
_cell.angle_gamma   90.00
#
_symmetry.space_group_name_H-M   'P 1'
#
loop_
_entity.id
_entity.type
_entity.pdbx_description
1 polymer ?
#
loop_
_entity_poly.entity_id
_entity_poly.type
_entity_poly.pdbx_seq_one_letter_code
_entity_poly.pdbx_strand_id
1 'polypeptide(L)'
;IFRETLSKRGVRVITGLGKYFRQIDKNRNGFLSQAALKEALKVFHLEMPEGDFESLWLILDDSKSDKVDYGEFTHAIFGEMNEYRKAFVRKAYMKLDFNKTGSVPMVDVRKCYCAK
;
A
#
# COMPACT_ATOMS: atom_id res chain seq x y z
N ILE A 1 -6.18 3.90 -17.59
CA ILE A 1 -5.62 2.62 -18.06
C ILE A 1 -4.91 1.87 -16.93
N PHE A 2 -3.80 2.38 -16.39
CA PHE A 2 -3.02 1.69 -15.34
C PHE A 2 -3.83 1.28 -14.10
N ARG A 3 -4.61 2.20 -13.51
CA ARG A 3 -5.52 1.91 -12.37
C ARG A 3 -6.55 0.82 -12.70
N GLU A 4 -7.06 0.80 -13.92
CA GLU A 4 -8.05 -0.17 -14.37
C GLU A 4 -7.44 -1.57 -14.52
N THR A 5 -6.23 -1.66 -15.06
CA THR A 5 -5.44 -2.89 -15.12
C THR A 5 -5.19 -3.47 -13.73
N LEU A 6 -4.84 -2.61 -12.77
CA LEU A 6 -4.64 -3.01 -11.37
C LEU A 6 -5.93 -3.49 -10.69
N SER A 7 -7.05 -2.81 -10.95
CA SER A 7 -8.36 -3.23 -10.47
C SER A 7 -8.76 -4.63 -10.99
N LYS A 8 -8.50 -4.90 -12.28
CA LYS A 8 -8.78 -6.21 -12.92
C LYS A 8 -7.90 -7.34 -12.38
N ARG A 9 -6.65 -7.06 -12.03
CA ARG A 9 -5.70 -8.08 -11.49
C ARG A 9 -5.95 -8.45 -10.02
N GLY A 10 -6.80 -7.68 -9.34
CA GLY A 10 -7.36 -8.03 -8.05
C GLY A 10 -6.39 -7.90 -6.86
N VAL A 11 -6.89 -8.27 -5.69
CA VAL A 11 -6.25 -8.03 -4.38
C VAL A 11 -4.89 -8.72 -4.24
N ARG A 12 -4.63 -9.82 -4.95
CA ARG A 12 -3.37 -10.58 -4.84
C ARG A 12 -2.17 -9.82 -5.37
N VAL A 13 -2.28 -9.23 -6.58
CA VAL A 13 -1.20 -8.42 -7.16
C VAL A 13 -0.93 -7.21 -6.29
N ILE A 14 -2.00 -6.57 -5.81
CA ILE A 14 -1.96 -5.39 -4.94
C ILE A 14 -1.23 -5.68 -3.62
N THR A 15 -1.64 -6.74 -2.92
CA THR A 15 -1.03 -7.12 -1.64
C THR A 15 0.41 -7.60 -1.82
N GLY A 16 0.70 -8.26 -2.94
CA GLY A 16 2.06 -8.62 -3.32
C GLY A 16 2.95 -7.41 -3.55
N LEU A 17 2.48 -6.42 -4.30
CA LEU A 17 3.21 -5.18 -4.59
C LEU A 17 3.60 -4.45 -3.30
N GLY A 18 2.65 -4.29 -2.38
CA GLY A 18 2.92 -3.64 -1.09
C GLY A 18 3.89 -4.43 -0.20
N LYS A 19 3.89 -5.78 -0.28
CA LYS A 19 4.91 -6.60 0.40
C LYS A 19 6.28 -6.42 -0.23
N TYR A 20 6.35 -6.38 -1.55
CA TYR A 20 7.59 -6.19 -2.30
C TYR A 20 8.21 -4.83 -2.02
N PHE A 21 7.43 -3.75 -1.96
CA PHE A 21 7.90 -2.43 -1.57
C PHE A 21 8.58 -2.43 -0.19
N ARG A 22 7.93 -3.03 0.82
CA ARG A 22 8.53 -3.20 2.16
C ARG A 22 9.79 -4.06 2.17
N GLN A 23 9.94 -4.97 1.21
CA GLN A 23 11.13 -5.81 1.09
C GLN A 23 12.31 -5.04 0.50
N ILE A 24 12.06 -4.13 -0.45
CA ILE A 24 13.08 -3.27 -1.06
C ILE A 24 13.47 -2.11 -0.13
N ASP A 25 12.49 -1.56 0.60
CA ASP A 25 12.67 -0.48 1.57
C ASP A 25 13.40 -0.98 2.84
N LYS A 26 14.72 -1.19 2.72
CA LYS A 26 15.57 -1.74 3.81
C LYS A 26 15.69 -0.80 5.01
N ASN A 27 15.73 0.50 4.76
CA ASN A 27 15.83 1.52 5.80
C ASN A 27 14.45 1.91 6.39
N ARG A 28 13.36 1.36 5.84
CA ARG A 28 11.98 1.58 6.29
C ARG A 28 11.60 3.06 6.28
N ASN A 29 12.11 3.80 5.30
CA ASN A 29 11.85 5.22 5.20
C ASN A 29 10.55 5.53 4.43
N GLY A 30 9.89 4.53 3.82
CA GLY A 30 8.65 4.73 3.08
C GLY A 30 8.84 5.17 1.63
N PHE A 31 10.08 5.26 1.14
CA PHE A 31 10.39 5.82 -0.18
C PHE A 31 11.00 4.80 -1.13
N LEU A 32 10.68 4.93 -2.42
CA LEU A 32 11.31 4.17 -3.51
C LEU A 32 11.93 5.10 -4.53
N SER A 33 13.07 4.69 -5.07
CA SER A 33 13.64 5.34 -6.26
C SER A 33 12.88 4.94 -7.51
N GLN A 34 13.08 5.70 -8.59
CA GLN A 34 12.49 5.42 -9.90
C GLN A 34 12.84 4.00 -10.39
N ALA A 35 14.10 3.60 -10.24
CA ALA A 35 14.57 2.26 -10.61
C ALA A 35 13.86 1.16 -9.81
N ALA A 36 13.71 1.34 -8.50
CA ALA A 36 13.04 0.37 -7.63
C ALA A 36 11.54 0.23 -7.97
N LEU A 37 10.86 1.36 -8.25
CA LEU A 37 9.46 1.32 -8.68
C LEU A 37 9.32 0.59 -10.03
N LYS A 38 10.20 0.89 -11.00
CA LYS A 38 10.19 0.27 -12.32
C LYS A 38 10.44 -1.24 -12.25
N GLU A 39 11.40 -1.67 -11.43
CA GLU A 39 11.65 -3.09 -11.16
C GLU A 39 10.43 -3.77 -10.54
N ALA A 40 9.78 -3.14 -9.56
CA ALA A 40 8.57 -3.67 -8.96
C ALA A 40 7.44 -3.82 -9.99
N LEU A 41 7.21 -2.85 -10.87
CA LEU A 41 6.21 -2.98 -11.92
C LEU A 41 6.53 -4.16 -12.85
N LYS A 42 7.80 -4.37 -13.18
CA LYS A 42 8.25 -5.51 -13.99
C LYS A 42 7.97 -6.86 -13.32
N VAL A 43 8.35 -7.01 -12.05
CA VAL A 43 8.14 -8.26 -11.27
C VAL A 43 6.67 -8.66 -11.20
N PHE A 44 5.77 -7.67 -11.15
CA PHE A 44 4.32 -7.92 -11.09
C PHE A 44 3.64 -7.90 -12.47
N HIS A 45 4.43 -7.92 -13.55
CA HIS A 45 3.98 -7.90 -14.95
C HIS A 45 3.12 -6.67 -15.30
N LEU A 46 3.35 -5.54 -14.65
CA LEU A 46 2.67 -4.25 -14.82
C LEU A 46 3.49 -3.29 -15.67
N GLU A 47 4.31 -3.84 -16.56
CA GLU A 47 5.15 -3.08 -17.48
C GLU A 47 4.30 -2.14 -18.33
N MET A 48 4.83 -0.94 -18.58
CA MET A 48 4.21 0.08 -19.40
C MET A 48 5.27 0.73 -20.28
N PRO A 49 4.88 1.35 -21.40
CA PRO A 49 5.79 2.11 -22.24
C PRO A 49 6.58 3.16 -21.44
N GLU A 50 7.82 3.44 -21.84
CA GLU A 50 8.70 4.37 -21.11
C GLU A 50 8.06 5.75 -20.91
N GLY A 51 7.47 6.33 -21.95
CA GLY A 51 6.83 7.63 -21.86
C GLY A 51 5.62 7.66 -20.90
N ASP A 52 4.89 6.55 -20.78
CA ASP A 52 3.79 6.44 -19.82
C ASP A 52 4.33 6.35 -18.38
N PHE A 53 5.46 5.65 -18.20
CA PHE A 53 6.13 5.55 -16.91
C PHE A 53 6.74 6.88 -16.48
N GLU A 54 7.37 7.63 -17.37
CA GLU A 54 7.88 8.99 -17.10
C GLU A 54 6.75 9.94 -16.71
N SER A 55 5.62 9.87 -17.42
CA SER A 55 4.42 10.64 -17.09
C SER A 55 3.86 10.26 -15.71
N LEU A 56 3.82 8.96 -15.39
CA LEU A 56 3.44 8.47 -14.06
C LEU A 56 4.41 8.96 -13.00
N TRP A 57 5.72 8.91 -13.26
CA TRP A 57 6.76 9.35 -12.33
C TRP A 57 6.62 10.83 -12.01
N LEU A 58 6.39 11.68 -13.01
CA LEU A 58 6.21 13.11 -12.82
C LEU A 58 5.01 13.46 -11.93
N ILE A 59 3.93 12.66 -12.00
CA ILE A 59 2.76 12.82 -11.14
C ILE A 59 3.06 12.38 -9.70
N LEU A 60 3.92 11.38 -9.53
CA LEU A 60 4.24 10.79 -8.23
C LEU A 60 5.33 11.53 -7.47
N ASP A 61 6.29 12.12 -8.17
CA ASP A 61 7.38 12.92 -7.61
C ASP A 61 7.09 14.42 -7.75
N ASP A 62 5.93 14.86 -7.24
CA ASP A 62 5.50 16.27 -7.26
C ASP A 62 6.54 17.20 -6.58
N SER A 63 7.25 16.66 -5.59
CA SER A 63 8.29 17.39 -4.84
C SER A 63 9.68 17.41 -5.50
N LYS A 64 9.86 16.74 -6.66
CA LYS A 64 11.15 16.58 -7.36
C LYS A 64 12.26 16.08 -6.43
N SER A 65 11.91 15.11 -5.59
CA SER A 65 12.80 14.53 -4.60
C SER A 65 13.54 13.30 -5.09
N ASP A 66 13.33 12.91 -6.36
CA ASP A 66 13.85 11.69 -7.01
C ASP A 66 13.45 10.40 -6.28
N LYS A 67 12.38 10.47 -5.49
CA LYS A 67 11.82 9.35 -4.75
C LYS A 67 10.30 9.51 -4.62
N VAL A 68 9.60 8.38 -4.53
CA VAL A 68 8.15 8.35 -4.34
C VAL A 68 7.83 7.74 -2.98
N ASP A 69 6.88 8.32 -2.26
CA ASP A 69 6.23 7.67 -1.13
C ASP A 69 5.33 6.55 -1.65
N TYR A 70 5.72 5.30 -1.39
CA TYR A 70 4.95 4.16 -1.90
C TYR A 70 3.63 3.96 -1.13
N GLY A 71 3.49 4.53 0.07
CA GLY A 71 2.24 4.63 0.80
C GLY A 71 1.24 5.54 0.08
N GLU A 72 1.68 6.72 -0.37
CA GLU A 72 0.85 7.62 -1.17
C GLU A 72 0.54 7.03 -2.55
N PHE A 73 1.53 6.43 -3.23
CA PHE A 73 1.31 5.73 -4.50
C PHE A 73 0.25 4.63 -4.36
N THR A 74 0.38 3.79 -3.34
CA THR A 74 -0.57 2.72 -3.07
C THR A 74 -1.96 3.28 -2.75
N HIS A 75 -2.04 4.35 -1.94
CA HIS A 75 -3.31 5.01 -1.66
C HIS A 75 -3.96 5.61 -2.90
N ALA A 76 -3.19 6.30 -3.75
CA ALA A 76 -3.66 6.89 -5.00
C ALA A 76 -4.19 5.84 -6.00
N ILE A 77 -3.67 4.61 -5.93
CA ILE A 77 -4.12 3.49 -6.77
C ILE A 77 -5.33 2.78 -6.16
N PHE A 78 -5.29 2.50 -4.86
CA PHE A 78 -6.30 1.69 -4.17
C PHE A 78 -7.55 2.50 -3.84
N GLY A 79 -7.41 3.81 -3.71
CA GLY A 79 -8.45 4.70 -3.23
C GLY A 79 -8.85 4.35 -1.80
N GLU A 80 -9.97 4.94 -1.36
CA GLU A 80 -10.52 4.62 -0.07
C GLU A 80 -11.18 3.24 -0.03
N MET A 81 -11.05 2.59 1.13
CA MET A 81 -11.82 1.40 1.43
C MET A 81 -13.32 1.73 1.41
N ASN A 82 -14.12 0.93 0.71
CA ASN A 82 -15.58 1.14 0.71
C ASN A 82 -16.19 0.95 2.11
N GLU A 83 -17.39 1.52 2.33
CA GLU A 83 -18.02 1.50 3.67
C GLU A 83 -18.33 0.09 4.17
N TYR A 84 -18.66 -0.84 3.27
CA TYR A 84 -18.87 -2.25 3.64
C TYR A 84 -17.61 -2.84 4.31
N ARG A 85 -16.44 -2.67 3.69
CA ARG A 85 -15.16 -3.15 4.25
C ARG A 85 -14.74 -2.34 5.48
N LYS A 86 -14.92 -1.01 5.48
CA LYS A 86 -14.65 -0.15 6.64
C LYS A 86 -15.48 -0.60 7.86
N ALA A 87 -16.72 -1.02 7.66
CA ALA A 87 -17.58 -1.50 8.76
C ALA A 87 -17.00 -2.74 9.47
N PHE A 88 -16.40 -3.69 8.74
CA PHE A 88 -15.72 -4.84 9.36
C PHE A 88 -14.46 -4.43 10.12
N VAL A 89 -13.66 -3.53 9.55
CA VAL A 89 -12.46 -3.00 10.21
C VAL A 89 -12.84 -2.29 11.51
N ARG A 90 -13.86 -1.43 11.49
CA ARG A 90 -14.39 -0.76 12.69
C ARG A 90 -14.87 -1.76 13.73
N LYS A 91 -15.62 -2.79 13.34
CA LYS A 91 -16.07 -3.85 14.26
C LYS A 91 -14.90 -4.58 14.93
N ALA A 92 -13.86 -4.94 14.16
CA ALA A 92 -12.67 -5.58 14.70
C ALA A 92 -11.90 -4.64 15.63
N TYR A 93 -11.71 -3.38 15.22
CA TYR A 93 -11.05 -2.35 16.00
C TYR A 93 -11.76 -2.12 17.34
N MET A 94 -13.09 -1.99 17.35
CA MET A 94 -13.87 -1.81 18.59
C MET A 94 -13.75 -2.99 19.57
N LYS A 95 -13.49 -4.21 19.06
CA LYS A 95 -13.21 -5.37 19.93
C LYS A 95 -11.81 -5.33 20.52
N LEU A 96 -10.83 -4.80 19.79
CA LEU A 96 -9.44 -4.71 20.23
C LEU A 96 -9.21 -3.51 21.17
N ASP A 97 -9.85 -2.37 20.90
CA ASP A 97 -9.81 -1.14 21.70
C ASP A 97 -10.93 -1.14 22.77
N PHE A 98 -10.97 -2.19 23.60
CA PHE A 98 -12.04 -2.37 24.59
C PHE A 98 -12.04 -1.28 25.68
N ASN A 99 -10.90 -0.66 25.92
CA ASN A 99 -10.70 0.46 26.84
C ASN A 99 -11.00 1.83 26.19
N LYS A 100 -11.34 1.87 24.90
CA LYS A 100 -11.69 3.08 24.13
C LYS A 100 -10.62 4.17 24.22
N THR A 101 -9.36 3.77 24.15
CA THR A 101 -8.23 4.69 24.21
C THR A 101 -7.98 5.39 22.88
N GLY A 102 -8.59 4.90 21.79
CA GLY A 102 -8.28 5.38 20.43
C GLY A 102 -6.97 4.82 19.90
N SER A 103 -6.38 3.84 20.59
CA SER A 103 -5.19 3.11 20.15
C SER A 103 -5.28 1.65 20.54
N VAL A 104 -4.65 0.76 19.77
CA VAL A 104 -4.60 -0.67 20.09
C VAL A 104 -3.14 -1.05 20.34
N PRO A 105 -2.67 -1.02 21.59
CA PRO A 105 -1.32 -1.47 21.91
C PRO A 105 -1.22 -2.99 21.79
N MET A 106 0.00 -3.49 21.56
CA MET A 106 0.25 -4.92 21.37
C MET A 106 -0.22 -5.80 22.54
N VAL A 107 -0.26 -5.25 23.76
CA VAL A 107 -0.79 -5.93 24.95
C VAL A 107 -2.28 -6.25 24.81
N ASP A 108 -3.07 -5.33 24.24
CA ASP A 108 -4.52 -5.51 24.09
C ASP A 108 -4.82 -6.48 22.94
N VAL A 109 -4.01 -6.45 21.87
CA VAL A 109 -4.07 -7.49 20.82
C VAL A 109 -3.86 -8.88 21.43
N ARG A 110 -2.84 -9.08 22.26
CA ARG A 110 -2.54 -10.38 22.88
C ARG A 110 -3.67 -10.91 23.78
N LYS A 111 -4.41 -10.02 24.46
CA LYS A 111 -5.54 -10.42 25.31
C LYS A 111 -6.74 -10.89 24.51
N CYS A 112 -6.98 -10.27 23.35
CA CYS A 112 -8.17 -10.50 22.54
C CYS A 112 -7.94 -11.44 21.34
N TYR A 113 -6.68 -11.75 21.01
CA TYR A 113 -6.30 -12.54 19.86
C TYR A 113 -5.34 -13.67 20.25
N CYS A 114 -5.86 -14.90 20.25
CA CYS A 114 -5.03 -16.11 20.28
C CYS A 114 -4.75 -16.57 18.84
N ALA A 115 -3.56 -16.24 18.33
CA ALA A 115 -3.01 -16.95 17.17
C ALA A 115 -2.47 -18.31 17.64
N LYS A 116 -2.86 -19.39 16.97
CA LYS A 116 -2.17 -20.68 17.09
C LYS A 116 -0.86 -20.64 16.33
#